data_AF-A0A552UGA5-F1
#
_entry.id   AF-A0A552UGA5-F1
#
_cell.length_a   1.000
_cell.length_b   1.000
_cell.length_c   1.000
_cell.angle_alpha   90.00
_cell.angle_beta   90.00
_cell.angle_gamma   90.00
#
_symmetry.space_group_name_H-M   'P 1'
#
loop_
_entity.id
_entity.type
_entity.pdbx_description
1 polymer ?
#
loop_
_entity_poly.entity_id
_entity_poly.type
_entity_poly.pdbx_seq_one_letter_code
_entity_poly.pdbx_strand_id
1 'polypeptide(L)'
;MIRALLLLPFLALAACGTNETAAAKPEQVAADAAGAAYAACVDKAAAAVDLSADQPAALTDRALKACINQRTALVEAVKLAGTSGGVDPMTARLVAERSVRLADSELRERANTAIVRAKLKAS
;
A
#
# COMPACT_ATOMS: atom_id res chain seq x y z
N MET A 1 20.54 -5.42 -16.13
CA MET A 1 19.31 -4.76 -15.63
C MET A 1 18.49 -5.81 -14.88
N ILE A 2 18.71 -5.93 -13.57
CA ILE A 2 18.01 -6.93 -12.74
C ILE A 2 16.91 -6.19 -11.99
N ARG A 3 15.69 -6.32 -12.48
CA ARG A 3 14.46 -5.85 -11.83
C ARG A 3 13.99 -6.97 -10.91
N ALA A 4 14.74 -7.20 -9.81
CA ALA A 4 14.47 -8.27 -8.86
C ALA A 4 13.30 -7.90 -7.94
N LEU A 5 12.18 -8.61 -8.12
CA LEU A 5 11.47 -9.33 -7.06
C LEU A 5 11.54 -8.72 -5.65
N LEU A 6 10.67 -7.76 -5.34
CA LEU A 6 10.28 -7.43 -3.96
C LEU A 6 8.80 -7.04 -3.91
N LEU A 7 7.95 -7.87 -4.52
CA LEU A 7 6.48 -7.74 -4.48
C LEU A 7 5.82 -8.77 -3.55
N LEU A 8 6.60 -9.59 -2.81
CA LEU A 8 6.09 -10.75 -2.08
C LEU A 8 6.82 -10.94 -0.74
N PRO A 9 6.42 -10.23 0.33
CA PRO A 9 6.25 -11.00 1.57
C PRO A 9 4.98 -10.68 2.35
N PHE A 10 4.26 -9.59 2.07
CA PHE A 10 3.16 -9.16 2.95
C PHE A 10 1.86 -9.97 2.82
N LEU A 11 1.71 -10.81 1.78
CA LEU A 11 0.61 -11.77 1.66
C LEU A 11 0.97 -13.19 2.15
N ALA A 12 2.22 -13.45 2.54
CA ALA A 12 2.66 -14.79 2.91
C ALA A 12 2.27 -15.21 4.35
N LEU A 13 1.91 -14.27 5.24
CA LEU A 13 1.66 -14.60 6.65
C LEU A 13 0.24 -15.15 6.97
N ALA A 14 -0.64 -15.28 5.97
CA ALA A 14 -1.90 -16.02 6.12
C ALA A 14 -1.89 -17.40 5.42
N ALA A 15 -0.75 -17.79 4.82
CA ALA A 15 -0.64 -18.98 3.98
C ALA A 15 0.50 -19.91 4.45
N CYS A 16 0.57 -20.21 5.74
CA CYS A 16 1.23 -21.44 6.20
C CYS A 16 0.15 -22.54 6.28
N GLY A 17 -0.33 -22.91 5.09
CA GLY A 17 -1.45 -23.82 4.89
C GLY A 17 -1.66 -23.97 3.39
N THR A 18 -0.95 -24.95 2.84
CA THR A 18 -0.99 -25.44 1.45
C THR A 18 -2.30 -25.13 0.72
N ASN A 19 -2.23 -24.28 -0.31
CA ASN A 19 -3.00 -24.48 -1.52
C ASN A 19 -2.31 -23.79 -2.70
N GLU A 20 -1.80 -24.64 -3.59
CA GLU A 20 -1.47 -24.33 -4.98
C GLU A 20 -2.62 -23.55 -5.63
N THR A 21 -2.27 -22.40 -6.24
CA THR A 21 -3.00 -21.69 -7.30
C THR A 21 -4.49 -22.02 -7.47
N ALA A 22 -5.32 -21.75 -6.46
CA ALA A 22 -6.70 -21.38 -6.74
C ALA A 22 -6.64 -20.04 -7.47
N ALA A 23 -7.24 -19.94 -8.66
CA ALA A 23 -7.34 -18.66 -9.37
C ALA A 23 -7.80 -17.58 -8.38
N ALA A 24 -7.01 -16.51 -8.24
CA ALA A 24 -7.33 -15.44 -7.31
C ALA A 24 -8.75 -14.95 -7.62
N LYS A 25 -9.61 -14.92 -6.60
CA LYS A 25 -10.99 -14.43 -6.77
C LYS A 25 -10.94 -13.01 -7.37
N PRO A 26 -11.89 -12.63 -8.25
CA PRO A 26 -11.90 -11.30 -8.88
C PRO A 26 -11.75 -10.14 -7.89
N GLU A 27 -12.32 -10.29 -6.69
CA GLU A 27 -12.26 -9.31 -5.61
C GLU A 27 -10.85 -9.18 -5.01
N GLN A 28 -10.10 -10.29 -4.93
CA GLN A 28 -8.70 -10.28 -4.51
C GLN A 28 -7.84 -9.56 -5.56
N VAL A 29 -8.05 -9.85 -6.84
CA VAL A 29 -7.36 -9.16 -7.94
C VAL A 29 -7.64 -7.66 -7.92
N ALA A 30 -8.88 -7.26 -7.63
CA ALA A 30 -9.25 -5.85 -7.49
C ALA A 30 -8.57 -5.18 -6.28
N ALA A 31 -8.47 -5.88 -5.14
CA ALA A 31 -7.75 -5.40 -3.96
C ALA A 31 -6.25 -5.22 -4.22
N ASP A 32 -5.63 -6.19 -4.90
CA ASP A 32 -4.22 -6.11 -5.29
C ASP A 32 -3.96 -4.95 -6.26
N ALA A 33 -4.85 -4.75 -7.25
CA ALA A 33 -4.78 -3.63 -8.17
C ALA A 33 -4.95 -2.27 -7.46
N ALA A 34 -5.88 -2.17 -6.51
CA ALA A 34 -6.05 -0.97 -5.69
C ALA A 34 -4.82 -0.70 -4.81
N GLY A 35 -4.18 -1.75 -4.28
CA GLY A 35 -2.95 -1.66 -3.50
C GLY A 35 -1.80 -1.12 -4.35
N ALA A 36 -1.63 -1.65 -5.57
CA ALA A 36 -0.66 -1.17 -6.53
C ALA A 36 -0.92 0.30 -6.94
N ALA A 37 -2.18 0.68 -7.14
CA ALA A 37 -2.54 2.06 -7.46
C ALA A 37 -2.23 3.03 -6.31
N TYR A 38 -2.48 2.63 -5.07
CA TYR A 38 -2.12 3.43 -3.90
C TYR A 38 -0.61 3.60 -3.75
N ALA A 39 0.15 2.50 -3.87
CA ALA A 39 1.61 2.53 -3.83
C ALA A 39 2.20 3.43 -4.93
N ALA A 40 1.73 3.28 -6.17
CA ALA A 40 2.17 4.11 -7.29
C ALA A 40 1.85 5.60 -7.09
N CYS A 41 0.69 5.92 -6.48
CA CYS A 41 0.36 7.29 -6.12
C CYS A 41 1.36 7.85 -5.10
N VAL A 42 1.62 7.13 -4.02
CA VAL A 42 2.54 7.58 -2.96
C VAL A 42 3.96 7.74 -3.50
N ASP A 43 4.45 6.78 -4.29
CA ASP A 43 5.77 6.85 -4.92
C ASP A 43 5.88 8.07 -5.86
N LYS A 44 4.84 8.34 -6.65
CA LYS A 44 4.80 9.53 -7.52
C LYS A 44 4.75 10.83 -6.72
N ALA A 45 3.95 10.88 -5.66
CA ALA A 45 3.85 12.06 -4.80
C ALA A 45 5.16 12.32 -4.06
N ALA A 46 5.82 11.27 -3.54
CA ALA A 46 7.13 11.35 -2.90
C ALA A 46 8.23 11.81 -3.87
N ALA A 47 8.19 11.38 -5.13
CA ALA A 47 9.14 11.84 -6.16
C ALA A 47 8.92 13.30 -6.59
N ALA A 48 7.70 13.82 -6.43
CA ALA A 48 7.32 15.17 -6.82
C ALA A 48 7.46 16.21 -5.69
N VAL A 49 7.85 15.81 -4.47
CA VAL A 49 7.99 16.76 -3.37
C VAL A 49 9.16 17.71 -3.61
N ASP A 50 8.94 18.98 -3.28
CA ASP A 50 10.03 19.96 -3.23
C ASP A 50 10.96 19.63 -2.07
N LEU A 51 12.21 19.27 -2.39
CA LEU A 51 13.23 18.88 -1.40
C LEU A 51 13.79 20.07 -0.64
N SER A 52 13.55 21.31 -1.08
CA SER A 52 13.86 22.52 -0.30
C SER A 52 12.87 22.73 0.86
N ALA A 53 11.68 22.12 0.77
CA ALA A 53 10.68 22.18 1.82
C ALA A 53 11.07 21.32 3.05
N ASP A 54 10.24 21.40 4.09
CA ASP A 54 10.31 20.82 5.44
C ASP A 54 11.08 19.49 5.66
N GLN A 55 11.18 19.11 6.94
CA GLN A 55 11.73 17.82 7.35
C GLN A 55 11.11 16.64 6.57
N PRO A 56 11.88 15.57 6.26
CA PRO A 56 11.42 14.42 5.47
C PRO A 56 10.09 13.81 5.94
N ALA A 57 9.84 13.79 7.26
CA ALA A 57 8.59 13.29 7.83
C ALA A 57 7.37 14.10 7.36
N ALA A 58 7.47 15.43 7.31
CA ALA A 58 6.38 16.30 6.87
C ALA A 58 6.11 16.16 5.36
N LEU A 59 7.17 15.96 4.56
CA LEU A 59 7.04 15.69 3.11
C LEU A 59 6.38 14.34 2.87
N THR A 60 6.73 13.33 3.67
CA THR A 60 6.12 12.00 3.63
C THR A 60 4.63 12.07 3.96
N ASP A 61 4.25 12.80 5.02
CA ASP A 61 2.85 13.01 5.38
C ASP A 61 2.06 13.69 4.27
N ARG A 62 2.65 14.69 3.60
CA ARG A 62 2.02 15.33 2.45
C ARG A 62 1.82 14.36 1.28
N ALA A 63 2.82 13.52 0.98
CA ALA A 63 2.72 12.52 -0.08
C ALA A 63 1.59 11.50 0.18
N LEU A 64 1.48 10.98 1.41
CA LEU A 64 0.38 10.08 1.80
C LEU A 64 -0.98 10.77 1.72
N LYS A 65 -1.10 12.01 2.23
CA LYS A 65 -2.36 12.78 2.20
C LYS A 65 -2.84 13.05 0.77
N ALA A 66 -1.92 13.28 -0.17
CA ALA A 66 -2.26 13.48 -1.58
C ALA A 66 -2.94 12.25 -2.21
N CYS A 67 -2.75 11.06 -1.63
CA CYS A 67 -3.24 9.79 -2.13
C CYS A 67 -4.43 9.23 -1.35
N ILE A 68 -5.16 10.07 -0.61
CA ILE A 68 -6.29 9.67 0.23
C ILE A 68 -7.40 8.96 -0.56
N ASN A 69 -7.62 9.34 -1.82
CA ASN A 69 -8.64 8.72 -2.67
C ASN A 69 -8.28 7.27 -3.02
N GLN A 70 -7.01 7.01 -3.35
CA GLN A 70 -6.50 5.68 -3.63
C GLN A 70 -6.51 4.83 -2.36
N ARG A 71 -6.18 5.42 -1.21
CA ARG A 71 -6.30 4.75 0.10
C ARG A 71 -7.73 4.32 0.38
N THR A 72 -8.71 5.21 0.17
CA THR A 72 -10.13 4.89 0.35
C THR A 72 -10.59 3.79 -0.61
N ALA A 73 -10.17 3.84 -1.88
CA ALA A 73 -10.47 2.79 -2.85
C ALA A 73 -9.88 1.43 -2.44
N LEU A 74 -8.67 1.42 -1.87
CA LEU A 74 -8.05 0.21 -1.33
C LEU A 74 -8.84 -0.36 -0.14
N VAL A 75 -9.29 0.48 0.81
CA VAL A 75 -10.14 0.00 1.93
C VAL A 75 -11.40 -0.67 1.41
N GLU A 76 -12.07 -0.06 0.44
CA GLU A 76 -13.28 -0.60 -0.16
C GLU A 76 -13.04 -1.93 -0.90
N ALA A 77 -11.93 -2.03 -1.64
CA ALA A 77 -11.57 -3.26 -2.35
C ALA A 77 -11.23 -4.41 -1.40
N VAL A 78 -10.46 -4.14 -0.32
CA VAL A 78 -10.13 -5.16 0.70
C VAL A 78 -11.38 -5.60 1.47
N LYS A 79 -12.29 -4.66 1.76
CA LYS A 79 -13.58 -4.98 2.39
C LYS A 79 -14.39 -5.93 1.51
N LEU A 80 -14.49 -5.64 0.21
CA LEU A 80 -15.22 -6.47 -0.75
C LEU A 80 -14.62 -7.89 -0.83
N ALA A 81 -13.29 -7.98 -0.90
CA ALA A 81 -12.58 -9.25 -0.87
C ALA A 81 -12.89 -10.05 0.42
N GLY A 82 -12.89 -9.40 1.58
CA GLY A 82 -13.25 -10.02 2.87
C GLY A 82 -14.69 -10.55 2.90
N THR A 83 -15.66 -9.76 2.43
CA THR A 83 -17.07 -10.18 2.39
C THR A 83 -17.32 -11.35 1.43
N SER A 84 -16.56 -11.43 0.31
CA SER A 84 -16.63 -12.57 -0.62
C SER A 84 -16.15 -13.91 -0.01
N GLY A 85 -15.50 -13.85 1.16
CA GLY A 85 -15.08 -14.98 1.97
C GLY A 85 -16.12 -15.44 3.00
N GLY A 86 -17.32 -14.84 3.04
CA GLY A 86 -18.36 -15.16 4.03
C GLY A 86 -18.15 -14.49 5.39
N VAL A 87 -17.23 -13.52 5.49
CA VAL A 87 -17.01 -12.72 6.69
C VAL A 87 -18.13 -11.69 6.84
N ASP A 88 -18.60 -11.47 8.06
CA ASP A 88 -19.58 -10.41 8.35
C ASP A 88 -19.06 -9.03 7.86
N PRO A 89 -19.92 -8.16 7.30
CA PRO A 89 -19.52 -6.86 6.77
C PRO A 89 -18.76 -5.94 7.75
N MET A 90 -19.12 -5.97 9.04
CA MET A 90 -18.45 -5.18 10.08
C MET A 90 -17.04 -5.70 10.34
N THR A 91 -16.88 -7.01 10.50
CA THR A 91 -15.58 -7.65 10.65
C THR A 91 -14.71 -7.44 9.40
N ALA A 92 -15.28 -7.60 8.20
CA ALA A 92 -14.59 -7.37 6.94
C ALA A 92 -14.07 -5.93 6.84
N ARG A 93 -14.87 -4.95 7.27
CA ARG A 93 -14.45 -3.54 7.34
C ARG A 93 -13.30 -3.32 8.32
N LEU A 94 -13.38 -3.85 9.54
CA LEU A 94 -12.33 -3.68 10.54
C LEU A 94 -11.00 -4.31 10.10
N VAL A 95 -11.06 -5.49 9.49
CA VAL A 95 -9.90 -6.16 8.90
C VAL A 95 -9.36 -5.34 7.75
N ALA A 96 -10.21 -4.85 6.84
CA ALA A 96 -9.78 -3.99 5.73
C ALA A 96 -9.07 -2.72 6.22
N GLU A 97 -9.66 -1.98 7.16
CA GLU A 97 -9.04 -0.79 7.73
C GLU A 97 -7.70 -1.12 8.41
N ARG A 98 -7.59 -2.27 9.09
CA ARG A 98 -6.34 -2.70 9.72
C ARG A 98 -5.27 -3.06 8.67
N SER A 99 -5.65 -3.79 7.63
CA SER A 99 -4.75 -4.16 6.54
C SER A 99 -4.23 -2.93 5.81
N VAL A 100 -5.11 -1.94 5.55
CA VAL A 100 -4.69 -0.68 4.93
C VAL A 100 -3.79 0.15 5.85
N ARG A 101 -4.00 0.12 7.18
CA ARG A 101 -3.05 0.76 8.11
C ARG A 101 -1.65 0.14 8.08
N LEU A 102 -1.53 -1.17 7.81
CA LEU A 102 -0.22 -1.80 7.60
C LEU A 102 0.42 -1.31 6.30
N ALA A 103 -0.35 -1.26 5.21
CA ALA A 103 0.11 -0.69 3.95
C ALA A 103 0.52 0.79 4.09
N ASP A 104 -0.21 1.58 4.87
CA ASP A 104 0.13 2.98 5.17
C ASP A 104 1.51 3.09 5.83
N SER A 105 1.81 2.22 6.80
CA SER A 105 3.11 2.21 7.49
C SER A 105 4.26 1.85 6.55
N GLU A 106 4.08 0.82 5.71
CA GLU A 106 5.09 0.41 4.73
C GLU A 106 5.34 1.51 3.69
N LEU A 107 4.28 2.09 3.13
CA LEU A 107 4.38 3.16 2.15
C LEU A 107 4.98 4.44 2.76
N ARG A 108 4.69 4.73 4.03
CA ARG A 108 5.32 5.82 4.77
C ARG A 108 6.82 5.61 4.90
N GLU A 109 7.26 4.42 5.32
CA GLU A 109 8.69 4.11 5.44
C GLU A 109 9.40 4.20 4.09
N ARG A 110 8.77 3.65 3.04
CA ARG A 110 9.29 3.70 1.67
C ARG A 110 9.43 5.13 1.15
N ALA A 111 8.38 5.93 1.27
CA ALA A 111 8.37 7.33 0.84
C ALA A 111 9.39 8.15 1.63
N ASN A 112 9.47 7.99 2.94
CA ASN A 112 10.46 8.68 3.76
C ASN A 112 11.89 8.32 3.35
N THR A 113 12.16 7.03 3.12
CA THR A 113 13.48 6.57 2.63
C THR A 113 13.83 7.17 1.28
N ALA A 114 12.88 7.22 0.35
CA ALA A 114 13.07 7.83 -0.97
C ALA A 114 13.39 9.33 -0.85
N ILE A 115 12.63 10.06 -0.02
CA ILE A 115 12.80 11.50 0.20
C ILE A 115 14.14 11.81 0.88
N VAL A 116 14.51 11.08 1.93
CA VAL A 116 15.80 11.24 2.63
C VAL A 116 16.94 11.00 1.65
N ARG A 117 16.87 9.90 0.87
CA ARG A 117 17.89 9.60 -0.14
C ARG A 117 17.96 10.70 -1.21
N ALA A 118 16.84 11.28 -1.61
CA ALA A 118 16.82 12.37 -2.57
C ALA A 118 17.44 13.65 -2.01
N LYS A 119 17.13 14.03 -0.75
CA LYS A 119 17.75 15.18 -0.08
C LYS A 119 19.26 15.02 0.07
N LEU A 120 19.74 13.83 0.47
CA LEU A 120 21.18 13.56 0.60
C LEU A 120 21.95 13.68 -0.72
N LYS A 121 21.30 13.42 -1.86
CA LYS A 121 21.91 13.59 -3.19
C LYS A 121 21.86 15.03 -3.70
N ALA A 122 20.97 15.85 -3.15
CA ALA A 122 20.79 17.25 -3.52
C ALA A 122 21.59 18.21 -2.63
N SER A 123 22.24 17.69 -1.57
CA SER A 123 23.16 18.40 -0.68
C SER A 123 24.60 18.21 -1.14
#